data_AF-A0A4S8LLC5-F1
#
_entry.id   AF-A0A4S8LLC5-F1
#
_cell.length_a   1.000
_cell.length_b   1.000
_cell.length_c   1.000
_cell.angle_alpha   90.00
_cell.angle_beta   90.00
_cell.angle_gamma   90.00
#
_symmetry.space_group_name_H-M   'P 1'
#
loop_
_entity.id
_entity.type
_entity.pdbx_description
1 polymer ?
#
loop_
_entity_poly.entity_id
_entity_poly.type
_entity_poly.pdbx_seq_one_letter_code
_entity_poly.pdbx_strand_id
1 'polypeptide(L)'
;KSWNGTYFKWVSLKRLGLVVQLGHLDSSSCPSHVPGPSKMIVIHTNGIHCIQMNYCGCSLSISTLTHCQHQKWEQLMHAHWFPGTHVQPKTA
;
A
#
# COMPACT_ATOMS: atom_id res chain seq x y z
N LYS A 1 0.69 -15.45 -8.65
CA LYS A 1 0.47 -16.90 -8.85
C LYS A 1 1.74 -17.64 -8.45
N SER A 2 1.66 -18.85 -7.91
CA SER A 2 2.83 -19.68 -7.58
C SER A 2 2.73 -21.02 -8.29
N TRP A 3 3.84 -21.50 -8.84
CA TRP A 3 3.92 -22.86 -9.38
C TRP A 3 3.88 -23.86 -8.22
N ASN A 4 3.04 -24.89 -8.34
CA ASN A 4 2.93 -25.95 -7.32
C ASN A 4 3.55 -27.28 -7.77
N GLY A 5 4.25 -27.31 -8.92
CA GLY A 5 4.75 -28.54 -9.55
C GLY A 5 3.94 -29.00 -10.77
N THR A 6 2.67 -28.60 -10.89
CA THR A 6 1.76 -29.07 -11.96
C THR A 6 1.02 -27.95 -12.68
N TYR A 7 0.60 -26.90 -11.96
CA TYR A 7 -0.06 -25.73 -12.53
C TYR A 7 0.24 -24.46 -11.70
N PHE A 8 -0.05 -23.31 -12.28
CA PHE A 8 0.02 -22.04 -11.56
C PHE A 8 -1.23 -21.83 -10.69
N LYS A 9 -1.07 -21.96 -9.37
CA LYS A 9 -2.14 -21.68 -8.41
C LYS A 9 -2.21 -20.19 -8.08
N TRP A 10 -3.43 -19.69 -7.88
CA TRP A 10 -3.65 -18.37 -7.31
C TRP A 10 -3.12 -18.31 -5.87
N VAL A 11 -2.30 -17.30 -5.60
CA VAL A 11 -1.74 -16.99 -4.28
C VAL A 11 -1.80 -15.48 -4.11
N SER A 12 -2.16 -15.01 -2.93
CA SER A 12 -2.17 -13.58 -2.63
C SER A 12 -0.75 -13.03 -2.58
N LEU A 13 -0.57 -11.78 -2.99
CA LEU A 13 0.73 -11.09 -2.90
C LEU A 13 1.24 -11.03 -1.45
N LYS A 14 0.33 -10.88 -0.49
CA LYS A 14 0.63 -11.00 0.95
C LYS A 14 1.33 -12.31 1.30
N ARG A 15 0.86 -13.45 0.79
CA ARG A 15 1.45 -14.76 1.09
C ARG A 15 2.79 -14.98 0.38
N LEU A 16 3.05 -14.23 -0.68
CA LEU A 16 4.37 -14.17 -1.32
C LEU A 16 5.34 -13.21 -0.61
N GLY A 17 4.93 -12.58 0.50
CA GLY A 17 5.77 -11.65 1.27
C GLY A 17 5.85 -10.24 0.70
N LEU A 18 5.04 -9.90 -0.31
CA LEU A 18 5.04 -8.54 -0.86
C LEU A 18 4.41 -7.56 0.13
N VAL A 19 5.19 -6.54 0.49
CA VAL A 19 4.74 -5.37 1.27
C VAL A 19 4.93 -4.13 0.41
N VAL A 20 3.85 -3.41 0.15
CA VAL A 20 3.89 -2.16 -0.64
C VAL A 20 4.26 -1.00 0.28
N GLN A 21 5.35 -0.29 -0.01
CA GLN A 21 5.73 0.93 0.71
C GLN A 21 5.15 2.16 0.01
N LEU A 22 4.35 2.95 0.71
CA LEU A 22 3.78 4.21 0.23
C LEU A 22 4.59 5.42 0.72
N GLY A 23 4.41 6.54 0.03
CA GLY A 23 4.93 7.87 0.41
C GLY A 23 6.36 8.18 -0.06
N HIS A 24 7.15 7.19 -0.47
CA HIS A 24 8.45 7.39 -1.13
C HIS A 24 8.30 7.14 -2.64
N LEU A 25 8.75 8.09 -3.48
CA LEU A 25 8.63 7.98 -4.95
C LEU A 25 9.50 6.86 -5.54
N ASP A 26 10.64 6.57 -4.92
CA ASP A 26 11.60 5.55 -5.36
C ASP A 26 11.22 4.14 -4.86
N SER A 27 10.08 3.98 -4.19
CA SER A 27 9.66 2.72 -3.55
C SER A 27 10.69 2.15 -2.56
N SER A 28 11.61 2.98 -2.08
CA SER A 28 12.61 2.57 -1.09
C SER A 28 11.94 2.18 0.23
N SER A 29 12.58 1.27 0.98
CA SER A 29 12.12 0.93 2.33
C SER A 29 12.20 2.16 3.23
N CYS A 30 11.10 2.48 3.91
CA CYS A 30 11.03 3.64 4.80
C CYS A 30 11.54 3.25 6.21
N PRO A 31 12.59 3.91 6.74
CA PRO A 31 13.11 3.62 8.09
C PRO A 31 12.09 3.95 9.19
N SER A 32 11.23 4.94 8.95
CA SER A 32 10.17 5.38 9.86
C SER A 32 8.79 4.94 9.36
N HIS A 33 8.67 3.73 8.81
CA HIS A 33 7.41 3.27 8.26
C HIS A 33 6.33 3.12 9.34
N VAL A 34 5.09 3.42 8.94
CA VAL A 34 3.90 3.20 9.76
C VAL A 34 3.10 2.06 9.15
N PRO A 35 2.81 0.98 9.89
CA PRO A 35 2.06 -0.16 9.36
C PRO A 35 0.68 0.25 8.82
N GLY A 36 0.34 -0.28 7.65
CA GLY A 36 -1.00 -0.17 7.10
C GLY A 36 -2.03 -1.06 7.80
N PRO A 37 -3.28 -1.09 7.31
CA PRO A 37 -4.28 -2.04 7.78
C PRO A 37 -3.78 -3.49 7.64
N SER A 38 -4.13 -4.36 8.59
CA SER A 38 -3.75 -5.79 8.57
C SER A 38 -4.26 -6.55 7.35
N LYS A 39 -5.34 -6.03 6.73
CA LYS A 39 -5.98 -6.54 5.52
C LYS A 39 -6.36 -5.37 4.62
N MET A 40 -5.43 -4.97 3.74
CA MET A 40 -5.71 -4.03 2.67
C MET A 40 -6.24 -4.79 1.44
N ILE A 41 -7.37 -4.34 0.91
CA ILE A 41 -7.96 -4.87 -0.32
C ILE A 41 -7.73 -3.88 -1.44
N VAL A 42 -7.12 -4.32 -2.54
CA VAL A 42 -6.93 -3.52 -3.75
C VAL A 42 -7.77 -4.12 -4.87
N ILE A 43 -8.66 -3.32 -5.45
CA ILE A 43 -9.49 -3.72 -6.59
C ILE A 43 -8.80 -3.25 -7.86
N HIS A 44 -8.44 -4.19 -8.73
CA HIS A 44 -7.79 -3.90 -10.00
C HIS A 44 -8.52 -4.64 -11.13
N THR A 45 -8.28 -4.25 -12.39
CA THR A 45 -8.91 -4.87 -13.57
C THR A 45 -8.63 -6.36 -13.70
N ASN A 46 -7.55 -6.84 -13.09
CA ASN A 46 -7.17 -8.27 -13.03
C ASN A 46 -7.69 -9.01 -11.79
N GLY A 47 -8.50 -8.36 -10.94
CA GLY A 47 -9.14 -8.97 -9.78
C GLY A 47 -8.91 -8.23 -8.46
N ILE A 48 -9.32 -8.89 -7.38
CA ILE A 48 -9.27 -8.35 -6.01
C ILE A 48 -8.06 -8.94 -5.28
N HIS A 49 -7.21 -8.07 -4.73
CA HIS A 49 -5.96 -8.45 -4.09
C HIS A 49 -5.97 -8.10 -2.61
N CYS A 50 -5.69 -9.09 -1.76
CA CYS A 50 -5.39 -8.84 -0.36
C CYS A 50 -3.88 -8.71 -0.18
N ILE A 51 -3.43 -7.53 0.23
CA ILE A 51 -2.00 -7.17 0.32
C ILE A 51 -1.62 -6.70 1.73
N GLN A 52 -0.31 -6.60 1.97
CA GLN A 52 0.27 -5.82 3.06
C GLN A 52 0.89 -4.55 2.51
N MET A 53 0.86 -3.50 3.31
CA MET A 53 1.43 -2.21 2.94
C MET A 53 1.87 -1.42 4.17
N ASN A 54 2.75 -0.46 3.93
CA ASN A 54 3.29 0.47 4.91
C ASN A 54 3.12 1.90 4.40
N TYR A 55 2.72 2.80 5.28
CA TYR A 55 2.77 4.24 5.04
C TYR A 55 4.17 4.78 5.37
N CYS A 56 4.53 5.91 4.77
CA CYS A 56 5.71 6.67 5.15
C CYS A 56 5.41 7.50 6.40
N GLY A 57 6.30 7.41 7.40
CA GLY A 57 6.29 8.23 8.60
C GLY A 57 7.37 9.32 8.64
N CYS A 58 8.16 9.49 7.58
CA CYS A 58 9.29 10.42 7.56
C CYS A 58 8.84 11.89 7.62
N SER A 59 9.63 12.72 8.29
CA SER A 59 9.50 14.19 8.26
C SER A 59 9.73 14.79 6.87
N LEU A 60 10.42 14.08 5.97
CA LEU A 60 10.55 14.47 4.56
C LEU A 60 9.27 14.22 3.74
N SER A 61 8.29 13.47 4.29
CA SER A 61 6.96 13.29 3.70
C SER A 61 5.98 14.36 4.20
N ILE A 62 6.48 15.58 4.33
CA ILE A 62 5.66 16.75 4.64
C ILE A 62 5.12 17.33 3.33
N SER A 63 3.82 17.60 3.30
CA SER A 63 3.19 18.32 2.20
C SER A 63 3.77 19.72 2.09
N THR A 64 4.22 20.10 0.90
CA THR A 64 4.69 21.47 0.62
C THR A 64 3.55 22.50 0.66
N LEU A 65 2.29 22.06 0.61
CA LEU A 65 1.11 22.93 0.65
C LEU A 65 0.63 23.19 2.07
N THR A 66 0.63 22.16 2.92
CA THR A 66 0.07 22.25 4.29
C THR A 66 1.15 22.34 5.37
N HIS A 67 2.43 22.11 5.02
CA HIS A 67 3.54 21.96 5.96
C HIS A 67 3.30 20.89 7.05
N CYS A 68 2.35 19.98 6.81
CA CYS A 68 2.01 18.88 7.70
C CYS A 68 2.42 17.55 7.06
N GLN A 69 2.61 16.52 7.89
CA GLN A 69 2.85 15.16 7.41
C GLN A 69 1.68 14.67 6.54
N HIS A 70 2.00 14.01 5.42
CA HIS A 70 0.96 13.48 4.54
C HIS A 70 0.03 12.52 5.28
N GLN A 71 -1.26 12.81 5.22
CA GLN A 71 -2.30 11.93 5.73
C GLN A 71 -2.29 10.60 4.96
N LYS A 72 -2.79 9.54 5.59
CA LYS A 72 -2.80 8.18 5.00
C LYS A 72 -3.50 8.13 3.64
N TRP A 73 -4.60 8.86 3.49
CA TRP A 73 -5.34 8.92 2.23
C TRP A 73 -4.56 9.67 1.14
N GLU A 74 -3.76 10.69 1.49
CA GLU A 74 -2.93 11.44 0.53
C GLU A 74 -1.84 10.53 -0.05
N GLN A 75 -1.19 9.72 0.79
CA GLN A 75 -0.17 8.77 0.35
C GLN A 75 -0.74 7.70 -0.60
N LEU A 76 -2.01 7.30 -0.41
CA LEU A 76 -2.71 6.43 -1.35
C LEU A 76 -2.98 7.13 -2.68
N MET A 77 -3.49 8.37 -2.63
CA MET A 77 -3.81 9.14 -3.82
C MET A 77 -2.54 9.44 -4.66
N HIS A 78 -1.41 9.74 -4.02
CA HIS A 78 -0.11 9.86 -4.69
C HIS A 78 0.37 8.56 -5.35
N ALA A 79 -0.07 7.41 -4.85
CA ALA A 79 0.16 6.10 -5.46
C ALA A 79 -0.94 5.69 -6.46
N HIS A 80 -1.83 6.62 -6.83
CA HIS A 80 -3.01 6.38 -7.68
C HIS A 80 -3.97 5.32 -7.14
N TRP A 81 -4.00 5.14 -5.82
CA TRP A 81 -4.94 4.25 -5.13
C TRP A 81 -6.06 5.08 -4.53
N PHE A 82 -7.28 4.83 -4.97
CA PHE A 82 -8.43 5.64 -4.57
C PHE A 82 -9.10 5.01 -3.35
N PRO A 83 -8.89 5.55 -2.14
CA PRO A 83 -9.40 4.92 -0.93
C PRO A 83 -10.93 4.89 -0.93
N GLY A 84 -11.52 3.76 -0.53
CA GLY A 84 -12.97 3.69 -0.30
C GLY A 84 -13.45 4.58 0.85
N THR A 85 -12.55 4.98 1.76
CA THR A 85 -12.83 5.89 2.89
C THR A 85 -11.58 6.71 3.26
N HIS A 86 -11.76 7.96 3.69
CA HIS A 86 -10.65 8.86 4.01
C HIS A 86 -10.03 8.68 5.42
N VAL A 87 -10.78 8.17 6.40
CA VAL A 87 -10.33 8.07 7.82
C VAL A 87 -9.40 6.87 8.06
N GLN A 88 -9.82 5.68 7.63
CA GLN A 88 -9.03 4.45 7.77
C GLN A 88 -9.30 3.52 6.58
N PRO A 89 -8.69 3.80 5.41
CA PRO A 89 -8.92 3.02 4.21
C PRO A 89 -8.46 1.58 4.41
N LYS A 90 -9.39 0.65 4.22
CA LYS A 90 -9.12 -0.80 4.15
C LYS A 90 -9.26 -1.34 2.72
N THR A 91 -9.72 -0.49 1.81
CA THR A 91 -10.00 -0.77 0.40
C THR A 91 -9.48 0.38 -0.45
N ALA A 92 -8.86 0.09 -1.58
CA ALA A 92 -8.51 1.06 -2.62
C ALA A 92 -8.55 0.47 -4.03
#